data_AF-A0A2Z6RUD3-F1
#
_entry.id   AF-A0A2Z6RUD3-F1
#
_cell.length_a   1.000
_cell.length_b   1.000
_cell.length_c   1.000
_cell.angle_alpha   90.00
_cell.angle_beta   90.00
_cell.angle_gamma   90.00
#
_symmetry.space_group_name_H-M   'P 1'
#
loop_
_entity.id
_entity.type
_entity.pdbx_description
1 polymer ?
#
loop_
_entity_poly.entity_id
_entity_poly.type
_entity_poly.pdbx_seq_one_letter_code
_entity_poly.pdbx_strand_id
1 'polypeptide(L)'
;MPPKKNQQSDKSKQKDKQKIIEDKTFGLKNKKKSVKVQQQIKQIQSQVMSAGNRKVMKEKETEKQAIANKKIAEQKKKEELAELFKPVQVQQKVPFGVDPKTVLCQFFKSGQCQKGDKCKFSHDLNVERKSAKIDLYTDSRKEEEEKQAGKNK
;
A
#
# COMPACT_ATOMS: atom_id res chain seq x y z
N MET A 1 48.81 -3.44 1.07
CA MET A 1 48.15 -4.00 2.28
C MET A 1 47.50 -2.85 3.04
N PRO A 2 46.17 -2.79 3.20
CA PRO A 2 45.52 -1.75 4.00
C PRO A 2 45.73 -2.03 5.50
N PRO A 3 45.98 -1.01 6.34
CA PRO A 3 46.32 -1.23 7.73
C PRO A 3 45.09 -1.74 8.50
N LYS A 4 45.25 -2.87 9.20
CA LYS A 4 44.27 -3.41 10.14
C LYS A 4 44.01 -2.38 11.24
N LYS A 5 42.86 -1.69 11.19
CA LYS A 5 42.36 -0.89 12.31
C LYS A 5 42.12 -1.80 13.50
N ASN A 6 42.96 -1.64 14.53
CA ASN A 6 42.85 -2.34 15.80
C ASN A 6 41.52 -1.97 16.47
N GLN A 7 40.52 -2.83 16.35
CA GLN A 7 39.22 -2.62 16.99
C GLN A 7 39.37 -2.89 18.48
N GLN A 8 39.59 -1.83 19.27
CA GLN A 8 39.46 -1.94 20.73
C GLN A 8 38.06 -2.49 21.07
N SER A 9 38.04 -3.51 21.92
CA SER A 9 36.82 -4.21 22.34
C SER A 9 35.81 -3.25 22.96
N ASP A 10 34.51 -3.55 22.83
CA ASP A 10 33.44 -2.70 23.36
C ASP A 10 33.54 -2.48 24.88
N LYS A 11 34.12 -3.47 25.58
CA LYS A 11 34.42 -3.39 27.01
C LYS A 11 35.51 -2.36 27.34
N SER A 12 36.50 -2.16 26.45
CA SER A 12 37.51 -1.11 26.60
C SER A 12 36.90 0.28 26.39
N LYS A 13 36.09 0.45 25.33
CA LYS A 13 35.42 1.72 25.01
C LYS A 13 34.46 2.18 26.11
N GLN A 14 33.80 1.25 26.80
CA GLN A 14 32.93 1.55 27.95
C GLN A 14 33.75 2.03 29.16
N LYS A 15 34.90 1.41 29.45
CA LYS A 15 35.78 1.83 30.55
C LYS A 15 36.36 3.22 30.31
N ASP A 16 36.75 3.54 29.09
CA ASP A 16 37.29 4.88 28.76
C ASP A 16 36.20 5.96 28.90
N LYS A 17 34.97 5.67 28.49
CA LYS A 17 33.82 6.57 28.72
C LYS A 17 33.52 6.76 30.21
N GLN A 18 33.63 5.71 31.02
CA GLN A 18 33.47 5.80 32.48
C GLN A 18 34.54 6.68 33.12
N LYS A 19 35.81 6.54 32.72
CA LYS A 19 36.91 7.42 33.19
C LYS A 19 36.65 8.89 32.82
N ILE A 20 36.21 9.17 31.60
CA ILE A 20 35.88 10.53 31.16
C ILE A 20 34.70 11.10 31.95
N ILE A 21 33.69 10.28 32.26
CA ILE A 21 32.57 10.69 33.13
C ILE A 21 33.08 10.99 34.54
N GLU A 22 33.93 10.13 35.10
CA GLU A 22 34.47 10.28 36.44
C GLU A 22 35.33 11.54 36.61
N ASP A 23 36.09 11.88 35.58
CA ASP A 23 36.96 13.06 35.51
C ASP A 23 36.14 14.35 35.36
N LYS A 24 35.21 14.40 34.38
CA LYS A 24 34.32 15.56 34.16
C LYS A 24 33.35 15.83 35.30
N THR A 25 33.08 14.83 36.13
CA THR A 25 32.20 14.96 37.30
C THR A 25 32.99 15.08 38.62
N PHE A 26 34.32 15.00 38.61
CA PHE A 26 35.18 14.88 39.81
C PHE A 26 34.92 15.97 40.86
N GLY A 27 34.96 17.25 40.48
CA GLY A 27 34.76 18.38 41.41
C GLY A 27 33.31 18.60 41.87
N LEU A 28 32.33 18.03 41.16
CA LEU A 28 30.90 18.18 41.47
C LEU A 28 30.40 17.06 42.39
N LYS A 29 31.20 16.01 42.61
CA LYS A 29 30.85 14.85 43.44
C LYS A 29 30.69 15.19 44.94
N ASN A 30 31.35 16.23 45.45
CA ASN A 30 31.20 16.69 46.84
C ASN A 30 29.96 17.59 47.07
N LYS A 31 29.29 18.04 46.00
CA LYS A 31 28.08 18.89 46.04
C LYS A 31 26.81 18.16 45.58
N LYS A 32 26.82 16.82 45.59
CA LYS A 32 25.72 15.94 45.14
C LYS A 32 24.37 16.13 45.84
N LYS A 33 24.31 16.89 46.94
CA LYS A 33 23.06 17.18 47.65
C LYS A 33 22.17 18.19 46.92
N SER A 34 22.73 18.99 46.00
CA SER A 34 21.94 19.96 45.21
C SER A 34 21.30 19.30 43.99
N VAL A 35 19.98 19.47 43.83
CA VAL A 35 19.19 18.96 42.69
C VAL A 35 19.72 19.49 41.34
N LYS A 36 20.14 20.76 41.29
CA LYS A 36 20.73 21.37 40.08
C LYS A 36 22.04 20.70 39.68
N VAL A 37 22.88 20.35 40.66
CA VAL A 37 24.16 19.65 40.44
C VAL A 37 23.90 18.22 39.95
N GLN A 38 22.89 17.53 40.48
CA GLN A 38 22.50 16.20 40.00
C GLN A 38 21.99 16.23 38.55
N GLN A 39 21.21 17.24 38.16
CA GLN A 39 20.78 17.43 36.77
C GLN A 39 21.96 17.69 35.84
N GLN A 40 22.92 18.53 36.25
CA GLN A 40 24.13 18.82 35.47
C GLN A 40 25.00 17.58 35.28
N ILE A 41 25.17 16.75 36.33
CA ILE A 41 25.89 15.47 36.24
C ILE A 41 25.20 14.52 35.25
N LYS A 42 23.86 14.40 35.29
CA LYS A 42 23.08 13.58 34.35
C LYS A 42 23.23 14.06 32.89
N GLN A 43 23.24 15.38 32.68
CA GLN A 43 23.43 15.97 31.35
C GLN A 43 24.85 15.72 30.80
N ILE A 44 25.88 15.86 31.64
CA ILE A 44 27.26 15.56 31.25
C ILE A 44 27.43 14.07 30.92
N GLN A 45 26.82 13.18 31.72
CA GLN A 45 26.80 11.74 31.47
C GLN A 45 26.12 11.40 30.14
N SER A 46 24.94 11.95 29.86
CA SER A 46 24.21 11.68 28.61
C SER A 46 24.95 12.20 27.37
N GLN A 47 25.62 13.36 27.49
CA GLN A 47 26.41 13.96 26.41
C GLN A 47 27.63 13.10 26.05
N VAL A 48 28.36 12.57 27.05
CA VAL A 48 29.52 11.69 26.83
C VAL A 48 29.10 10.32 26.26
N MET A 49 27.97 9.78 26.72
CA MET A 49 27.45 8.49 26.21
C MET A 49 26.93 8.60 24.77
N SER A 50 26.42 9.77 24.37
CA SER A 50 25.80 10.00 23.05
C SER A 50 26.77 10.49 21.97
N ALA A 51 27.89 11.11 22.35
CA ALA A 51 28.86 11.71 21.41
C ALA A 51 29.45 10.71 20.38
N GLY A 52 29.48 9.41 20.69
CA GLY A 52 29.95 8.36 19.77
C GLY A 52 28.86 7.68 18.94
N ASN A 53 27.59 7.80 19.31
CA ASN A 53 26.50 6.98 18.75
C ASN A 53 25.70 7.70 17.65
N ARG A 54 25.90 9.00 17.43
CA ARG A 54 25.09 9.80 16.50
C ARG A 54 25.25 9.38 15.03
N LYS A 55 26.47 9.04 14.60
CA LYS A 55 26.73 8.56 13.22
C LYS A 55 26.13 7.17 12.98
N VAL A 56 26.34 6.25 13.93
CA VAL A 56 25.80 4.88 13.87
C VAL A 56 24.27 4.85 13.92
N MET A 57 23.63 5.73 14.69
CA MET A 57 22.17 5.84 14.72
C MET A 57 21.61 6.40 13.40
N LYS A 58 22.25 7.44 12.84
CA LYS A 58 21.83 8.02 11.55
C LYS A 58 21.94 7.01 10.42
N GLU A 59 23.02 6.22 10.38
CA GLU A 59 23.21 5.14 9.40
C GLU A 59 22.11 4.07 9.54
N LYS A 60 21.83 3.59 10.77
CA LYS A 60 20.74 2.63 11.04
C LYS A 60 19.36 3.17 10.67
N GLU A 61 19.11 4.47 10.85
CA GLU A 61 17.85 5.10 10.44
C GLU A 61 17.72 5.17 8.92
N THR A 62 18.79 5.55 8.21
CA THR A 62 18.78 5.57 6.73
C THR A 62 18.61 4.18 6.14
N GLU A 63 19.19 3.15 6.75
CA GLU A 63 19.05 1.77 6.31
C GLU A 63 17.63 1.24 6.53
N LYS A 64 17.00 1.54 7.68
CA LYS A 64 15.60 1.24 7.94
C LYS A 64 14.66 1.94 6.96
N GLN A 65 14.92 3.22 6.64
CA GLN A 65 14.14 3.97 5.66
C GLN A 65 14.29 3.38 4.25
N ALA A 66 15.50 2.97 3.85
CA ALA A 66 15.72 2.32 2.56
C ALA A 66 14.99 0.98 2.45
N ILE A 67 14.96 0.17 3.52
CA ILE A 67 14.22 -1.09 3.55
C ILE A 67 12.71 -0.83 3.49
N ALA A 68 12.19 0.15 4.22
CA ALA A 68 10.78 0.53 4.17
C ALA A 68 10.37 1.00 2.76
N ASN A 69 11.17 1.86 2.14
CA ASN A 69 10.92 2.35 0.78
C ASN A 69 10.95 1.23 -0.26
N LYS A 70 11.87 0.26 -0.13
CA LYS A 70 11.90 -0.93 -0.99
C LYS A 70 10.65 -1.79 -0.86
N LYS A 71 10.18 -2.03 0.38
CA LYS A 71 8.94 -2.79 0.63
C LYS A 71 7.70 -2.09 0.08
N ILE A 72 7.60 -0.77 0.26
CA ILE A 72 6.49 0.03 -0.28
C ILE A 72 6.50 0.00 -1.81
N ALA A 73 7.68 0.12 -2.43
CA ALA A 73 7.80 0.05 -3.89
C ALA A 73 7.41 -1.34 -4.43
N GLU A 74 7.77 -2.42 -3.73
CA GLU A 74 7.38 -3.78 -4.11
C GLU A 74 5.87 -4.02 -3.93
N GLN A 75 5.27 -3.52 -2.85
CA GLN A 75 3.83 -3.59 -2.64
C GLN A 75 3.06 -2.83 -3.72
N LYS A 76 3.46 -1.59 -4.03
CA LYS A 76 2.87 -0.80 -5.12
C LYS A 76 2.96 -1.51 -6.47
N LYS A 77 4.12 -2.10 -6.80
CA LYS A 77 4.27 -2.89 -8.03
C LYS A 77 3.34 -4.11 -8.05
N LYS A 78 3.16 -4.79 -6.92
CA LYS A 78 2.22 -5.92 -6.82
C LYS A 78 0.77 -5.48 -6.99
N GLU A 79 0.40 -4.33 -6.43
CA GLU A 79 -0.94 -3.74 -6.56
C GLU A 79 -1.21 -3.31 -8.01
N GLU A 80 -0.26 -2.63 -8.66
CA GLU A 80 -0.34 -2.26 -10.08
C GLU A 80 -0.46 -3.50 -10.97
N LEU A 81 0.30 -4.56 -10.68
CA LEU A 81 0.24 -5.81 -11.43
C LEU A 81 -1.10 -6.53 -11.21
N ALA A 82 -1.60 -6.56 -9.97
CA ALA A 82 -2.90 -7.13 -9.66
C ALA A 82 -4.05 -6.37 -10.35
N GLU A 83 -3.93 -5.05 -10.48
CA GLU A 83 -4.89 -4.22 -11.20
C GLU A 83 -4.87 -4.51 -12.70
N LEU A 84 -3.69 -4.66 -13.29
CA LEU A 84 -3.55 -5.00 -14.71
C LEU A 84 -4.10 -6.39 -15.03
N PHE A 85 -3.91 -7.36 -14.13
CA PHE A 85 -4.39 -8.73 -14.30
C PHE A 85 -5.80 -8.97 -13.71
N LYS A 86 -6.57 -7.91 -13.40
CA LYS A 86 -7.99 -8.06 -13.03
C LYS A 86 -8.71 -8.81 -14.15
N PRO A 87 -9.33 -9.98 -13.87
CA PRO A 87 -9.97 -10.76 -14.91
C PRO A 87 -11.14 -9.97 -15.50
N VAL A 88 -11.06 -9.63 -16.78
CA VAL A 88 -12.10 -8.96 -17.60
C VAL A 88 -13.32 -9.89 -17.83
N GLN A 89 -13.53 -10.89 -16.98
CA GLN A 89 -14.66 -11.81 -17.08
C GLN A 89 -15.85 -11.23 -16.33
N VAL A 90 -16.43 -10.17 -16.88
CA VAL A 90 -17.73 -9.67 -16.44
C VAL A 90 -18.76 -10.72 -16.81
N GLN A 91 -19.25 -11.48 -15.82
CA GLN A 91 -20.42 -12.33 -16.05
C GLN A 91 -21.58 -11.41 -16.44
N GLN A 92 -22.09 -11.59 -17.66
CA GLN A 92 -23.20 -10.83 -18.21
C GLN A 92 -24.43 -10.96 -17.29
N LYS A 93 -24.71 -9.91 -16.52
CA LYS A 93 -25.88 -9.82 -15.65
C LYS A 93 -27.08 -9.58 -16.55
N VAL A 94 -27.84 -10.64 -16.80
CA VAL A 94 -29.14 -10.54 -17.47
C VAL A 94 -30.20 -10.14 -16.44
N PRO A 95 -31.07 -9.15 -16.76
CA PRO A 95 -32.17 -8.78 -15.89
C PRO A 95 -33.14 -9.94 -15.72
N PHE A 96 -33.76 -10.03 -14.55
CA PHE A 96 -34.71 -11.08 -14.22
C PHE A 96 -35.94 -10.97 -15.14
N GLY A 97 -36.26 -12.04 -15.87
CA GLY A 97 -37.38 -12.09 -16.82
C GLY A 97 -36.99 -12.16 -18.31
N VAL A 98 -35.71 -12.04 -18.66
CA VAL A 98 -35.22 -12.27 -20.03
C VAL A 98 -34.56 -13.65 -20.13
N ASP A 99 -35.05 -14.48 -21.05
CA ASP A 99 -34.44 -15.78 -21.30
C ASP A 99 -32.99 -15.62 -21.73
N PRO A 100 -32.03 -16.29 -21.08
CA PRO A 100 -30.62 -16.04 -21.33
C PRO A 100 -30.18 -16.45 -22.75
N LYS A 101 -30.94 -17.31 -23.44
CA LYS A 101 -30.72 -17.68 -24.83
C LYS A 101 -31.15 -16.62 -25.84
N THR A 102 -31.90 -15.58 -25.45
CA THR A 102 -32.21 -14.44 -26.34
C THR A 102 -31.15 -13.35 -26.24
N VAL A 103 -30.11 -13.56 -25.42
CA VAL A 103 -29.03 -12.61 -25.21
C VAL A 103 -27.75 -13.17 -25.83
N LEU A 104 -27.07 -12.37 -26.64
CA LEU A 104 -25.79 -12.75 -27.25
C LEU A 104 -24.72 -12.96 -26.18
N CYS A 105 -23.98 -14.06 -26.28
CA CYS A 105 -22.86 -14.37 -25.40
C CYS A 105 -21.70 -13.41 -25.63
N GLN A 106 -21.34 -12.63 -24.61
CA GLN A 106 -20.16 -11.74 -24.66
C GLN A 106 -18.84 -12.50 -24.95
N PHE A 107 -18.69 -13.72 -24.41
CA PHE A 107 -17.52 -14.56 -24.66
C PHE A 107 -17.48 -15.11 -26.08
N PHE A 108 -18.63 -15.31 -26.72
CA PHE A 108 -18.68 -15.73 -28.12
C PHE A 108 -18.31 -14.55 -29.03
N LYS A 109 -18.82 -13.35 -28.72
CA LYS A 109 -18.44 -12.10 -29.41
C LYS A 109 -16.94 -11.81 -29.33
N SER A 110 -16.28 -12.17 -28.22
CA SER A 110 -14.83 -12.05 -28.05
C SER A 110 -14.03 -13.27 -28.53
N GLY A 111 -14.69 -14.32 -29.03
CA GLY A 111 -14.05 -15.55 -29.52
C GLY A 111 -13.47 -16.46 -28.43
N GLN A 112 -13.79 -16.24 -27.16
CA GLN A 112 -13.25 -16.96 -26.00
C GLN A 112 -14.25 -17.93 -25.36
N CYS A 113 -15.42 -18.15 -25.98
CA CYS A 113 -16.45 -19.02 -25.39
C CYS A 113 -16.06 -20.51 -25.45
N GLN A 114 -15.75 -21.10 -24.29
CA GLN A 114 -15.43 -22.52 -24.13
C GLN A 114 -16.67 -23.43 -24.07
N LYS A 115 -17.89 -22.86 -24.01
CA LYS A 115 -19.12 -23.61 -23.76
C LYS A 115 -19.80 -24.14 -25.02
N GLY A 116 -19.41 -23.65 -26.21
CA GLY A 116 -19.98 -24.06 -27.49
C GLY A 116 -21.52 -24.01 -27.50
N ASP A 117 -22.16 -25.03 -28.06
CA ASP A 117 -23.63 -25.11 -28.20
C ASP A 117 -24.38 -25.28 -26.87
N LYS A 118 -23.67 -25.65 -25.79
CA LYS A 118 -24.23 -25.77 -24.44
C LYS A 118 -24.18 -24.44 -23.68
N CYS A 119 -23.81 -23.34 -24.34
CA CYS A 119 -23.79 -22.03 -23.72
C CYS A 119 -25.20 -21.60 -23.27
N LYS A 120 -25.28 -20.97 -22.09
CA LYS A 120 -26.52 -20.40 -21.55
C LYS A 120 -26.99 -19.18 -22.38
N PHE A 121 -26.08 -18.56 -23.12
CA PHE A 121 -26.28 -17.39 -23.97
C PHE A 121 -26.19 -17.76 -25.46
N SER A 122 -26.82 -16.98 -26.34
CA SER A 122 -26.82 -17.26 -27.79
C SER A 122 -25.45 -17.03 -28.44
N HIS A 123 -25.09 -17.91 -29.38
CA HIS A 123 -23.96 -17.76 -30.29
C HIS A 123 -24.38 -17.22 -31.67
N ASP A 124 -25.62 -16.76 -31.83
CA ASP A 124 -26.10 -16.16 -33.07
C ASP A 124 -25.87 -14.65 -33.05
N LEU A 125 -24.88 -14.17 -33.82
CA LEU A 125 -24.58 -12.73 -33.98
C LEU A 125 -25.78 -11.89 -34.45
N ASN A 126 -26.80 -12.53 -35.01
CA ASN A 126 -28.03 -11.88 -35.46
C ASN A 126 -28.99 -11.51 -34.32
N VAL A 127 -28.77 -12.02 -33.10
CA VAL A 127 -29.64 -11.75 -31.95
C VAL A 127 -29.53 -10.30 -31.47
N GLU A 128 -28.34 -9.67 -31.54
CA GLU A 128 -28.19 -8.23 -31.24
C GLU A 128 -28.96 -7.33 -32.22
N ARG A 129 -29.24 -7.77 -33.45
CA ARG A 129 -29.93 -6.97 -34.47
C ARG A 129 -31.45 -7.13 -34.43
N LYS A 130 -31.95 -8.18 -33.77
CA LYS A 130 -33.38 -8.43 -33.58
C LYS A 130 -33.84 -7.68 -32.32
N SER A 131 -33.73 -6.35 -32.32
CA SER A 131 -34.49 -5.55 -31.36
C SER A 131 -35.99 -5.78 -31.61
N ALA A 132 -36.79 -5.73 -30.56
CA ALA A 132 -38.24 -5.83 -30.69
C ALA A 132 -38.72 -4.81 -31.73
N LYS A 133 -39.56 -5.25 -32.67
CA LYS A 133 -40.22 -4.33 -33.62
C LYS A 133 -40.89 -3.25 -32.79
N ILE A 134 -40.51 -2.00 -33.03
CA ILE A 134 -41.16 -0.85 -32.40
C ILE A 134 -42.65 -0.98 -32.72
N ASP A 135 -43.45 -1.16 -31.67
CA ASP A 135 -44.88 -1.29 -31.81
C ASP A 135 -45.43 0.08 -32.21
N LEU A 136 -46.01 0.16 -33.40
CA LEU A 136 -46.45 1.41 -34.01
C LEU A 136 -47.54 2.11 -33.18
N TYR A 137 -48.24 1.34 -32.32
CA TYR A 137 -49.33 1.83 -31.49
C TYR A 137 -48.91 2.25 -30.07
N THR A 138 -47.68 1.97 -29.64
CA THR A 138 -47.16 2.46 -28.36
C THR A 138 -46.27 3.68 -28.59
N ASP A 139 -46.82 4.87 -28.37
CA ASP A 139 -46.07 6.12 -28.53
C ASP A 139 -45.00 6.23 -27.43
N SER A 140 -43.75 5.89 -27.78
CA SER A 140 -42.63 5.82 -26.85
C SER A 140 -42.30 7.17 -26.19
N ARG A 141 -42.80 8.29 -26.74
CA ARG A 141 -42.63 9.64 -26.17
C ARG A 141 -43.28 9.79 -24.79
N LYS A 142 -44.45 9.16 -24.58
CA LYS A 142 -45.19 9.27 -23.32
C LYS A 142 -44.48 8.58 -22.16
N GLU A 143 -43.86 7.42 -22.42
CA GLU A 143 -43.06 6.72 -21.43
C GLU A 143 -41.75 7.45 -21.08
N GLU A 144 -41.15 8.17 -22.03
CA GLU A 144 -39.94 8.96 -21.78
C GLU A 144 -40.23 10.19 -20.90
N GLU A 145 -41.35 10.89 -21.14
CA GLU A 145 -41.79 12.02 -20.31
C GLU A 145 -42.04 11.60 -18.84
N GLU A 146 -42.70 10.47 -18.60
CA GLU A 146 -42.93 9.94 -17.25
C GLU A 146 -41.61 9.52 -16.56
N LYS A 147 -40.66 8.93 -17.29
CA LYS A 147 -39.33 8.56 -16.78
C LYS A 147 -38.46 9.78 -16.47
N GLN A 148 -38.63 10.89 -17.18
CA GLN A 148 -37.89 12.14 -16.95
C GLN A 148 -38.46 12.95 -15.79
N ALA A 149 -39.79 12.99 -15.63
CA ALA A 149 -40.46 13.64 -14.50
C ALA A 149 -40.12 12.97 -13.15
N GLY A 150 -39.93 11.65 -13.12
CA GLY A 150 -39.56 10.91 -11.90
C GLY A 150 -38.09 11.02 -11.48
N LYS A 151 -37.18 11.43 -12.39
CA LYS A 151 -35.74 11.62 -12.09
C LYS A 151 -35.39 13.03 -11.61
N ASN A 152 -36.26 14.01 -11.87
CA ASN A 152 -36.09 15.41 -11.45
C ASN A 152 -36.80 15.74 -10.12
N LYS A 153 -37.15 14.72 -9.33
CA LYS A 153 -37.79 14.87 -8.02
C LYS A 153 -36.91 14.32 -6.91
#